data_AF-A0A8I0LBK6-F1
#
_entry.id   AF-A0A8I0LBK6-F1
#
_cell.length_a   1.000
_cell.length_b   1.000
_cell.length_c   1.000
_cell.angle_alpha   90.00
_cell.angle_beta   90.00
_cell.angle_gamma   90.00
#
_symmetry.space_group_name_H-M   'P 1'
#
loop_
_entity.id
_entity.type
_entity.pdbx_description
1 polymer ?
#
loop_
_entity_poly.entity_id
_entity_poly.type
_entity_poly.pdbx_seq_one_letter_code
_entity_poly.pdbx_strand_id
1 'polypeptide(L)' 'MKKMTPYKIFSGTNSRYMAEEICKDLGVQLGEMNIQRFADGEFEV' A
#
# COMPACT_ATOMS: atom_id res chain seq x y z
N MET A 1 -14.73 16.13 17.64
CA MET A 1 -13.84 15.00 17.29
C MET A 1 -13.92 14.79 15.79
N LYS A 2 -12.80 14.91 15.07
CA LYS A 2 -12.75 14.78 13.60
C LYS A 2 -13.07 13.32 13.25
N LYS A 3 -14.24 13.05 12.67
CA LYS A 3 -14.56 11.72 12.11
C LYS A 3 -13.63 11.49 10.92
N MET A 4 -12.54 10.76 11.13
CA MET A 4 -11.74 10.24 10.03
C MET A 4 -12.50 9.08 9.41
N THR A 5 -12.89 9.23 8.15
CA THR A 5 -13.44 8.14 7.34
C THR A 5 -12.42 7.00 7.33
N PRO A 6 -12.83 5.73 7.43
CA PRO A 6 -11.89 4.62 7.31
C PRO A 6 -11.14 4.71 5.97
N TYR A 7 -9.80 4.69 6.01
CA TYR A 7 -8.94 4.71 4.83
C TYR A 7 -7.96 3.54 4.87
N LYS A 8 -7.51 3.12 3.69
CA LYS A 8 -6.41 2.17 3.50
C LYS A 8 -5.36 2.81 2.60
N ILE A 9 -4.10 2.60 2.95
CA ILE A 9 -2.96 3.11 2.17
C ILE A 9 -2.41 1.93 1.39
N PHE A 10 -2.23 2.11 0.08
CA PHE A 10 -1.64 1.11 -0.81
C PHE A 10 -0.43 1.73 -1.52
N SER A 11 0.57 0.93 -1.82
CA SER A 11 1.75 1.38 -2.55
C SER A 11 2.24 0.32 -3.51
N GLY A 12 2.64 0.76 -4.70
CA GLY A 12 3.31 -0.09 -5.67
C GLY A 12 4.72 -0.48 -5.22
N THR A 13 5.37 -1.33 -6.01
CA THR A 13 6.67 -1.95 -5.69
C THR A 13 7.80 -0.96 -5.47
N ASN A 14 7.89 0.12 -6.27
CA ASN A 14 9.02 1.06 -6.22
C ASN A 14 8.90 2.13 -5.11
N SER A 15 7.70 2.34 -4.56
CA SER A 15 7.40 3.39 -3.58
C SER A 15 6.96 2.84 -2.22
N ARG A 16 7.19 1.54 -1.97
CA ARG A 16 6.76 0.89 -0.73
C ARG A 16 7.38 1.53 0.52
N TYR A 17 8.68 1.84 0.48
CA TYR A 17 9.39 2.46 1.60
C TYR A 17 8.76 3.79 2.04
N MET A 18 8.33 4.64 1.10
CA MET A 18 7.67 5.91 1.43
C MET A 18 6.32 5.67 2.09
N ALA A 19 5.56 4.69 1.59
CA ALA A 19 4.25 4.39 2.13
C ALA A 19 4.33 3.75 3.52
N GLU A 20 5.37 2.97 3.81
CA GLU A 20 5.62 2.42 5.14
C GLU A 20 5.92 3.53 6.16
N GLU A 21 6.73 4.53 5.81
CA GLU A 21 6.99 5.68 6.69
C GLU A 21 5.73 6.53 6.92
N ILE A 22 4.92 6.77 5.89
CA ILE A 22 3.62 7.48 6.02
C ILE A 22 2.67 6.69 6.93
N CYS A 23 2.58 5.36 6.75
CA CYS A 23 1.78 4.46 7.57
C CYS A 23 2.22 4.49 9.04
N LYS A 24 3.53 4.52 9.29
CA LYS A 24 4.12 4.60 10.63
C LYS A 24 3.76 5.92 11.33
N ASP A 25 3.87 7.05 10.65
CA ASP A 25 3.50 8.36 11.17
C ASP A 25 1.99 8.48 11.45
N LEU A 26 1.17 7.82 10.63
CA LEU A 26 -0.28 7.78 10.78
C LEU A 26 -0.79 6.69 11.74
N GLY A 27 0.09 5.81 12.22
CA GLY A 27 -0.28 4.67 13.08
C GLY A 27 -1.19 3.65 12.41
N VAL A 28 -1.13 3.52 11.08
CA VAL A 28 -1.94 2.58 10.28
C VAL A 28 -1.05 1.56 9.59
N GLN A 29 -1.60 0.39 9.26
CA GLN A 29 -0.86 -0.63 8.50
C GLN A 29 -1.00 -0.39 7.00
N LEU A 30 0.10 -0.62 6.25
CA LEU A 30 0.06 -0.63 4.80
C LEU A 30 -0.82 -1.79 4.32
N GLY A 31 -1.71 -1.51 3.36
CA GLY A 31 -2.56 -2.53 2.75
C GLY A 31 -1.73 -3.59 2.04
N GLU A 32 -2.10 -4.85 2.23
CA GLU A 32 -1.51 -5.98 1.51
C GLU A 32 -1.91 -5.89 0.03
N MET A 33 -0.92 -5.87 -0.86
CA MET A 33 -1.11 -5.90 -2.31
C MET A 33 -0.42 -7.16 -2.83
N ASN A 34 -1.19 -8.06 -3.43
CA ASN A 34 -0.65 -9.27 -4.07
C ASN A 34 -0.22 -8.92 -5.49
N ILE A 35 1.02 -8.44 -5.65
CA ILE A 35 1.57 -8.18 -6.99
C ILE A 35 2.08 -9.53 -7.53
N GLN A 36 1.26 -10.20 -8.33
CA GLN A 36 1.70 -11.40 -9.07
C GLN A 36 2.30 -10.95 -10.41
N ARG A 37 3.57 -11.28 -10.64
CA ARG A 37 4.23 -11.12 -11.94
C ARG A 37 4.23 -12.49 -12.62
N PHE A 38 3.48 -12.62 -13.71
CA PHE A 38 3.46 -13.84 -14.51
C PHE A 38 4.72 -13.90 -15.40
N ALA A 39 5.14 -15.11 -15.76
CA ALA A 39 6.41 -15.36 -16.45
C ALA A 39 6.43 -14.82 -17.90
N ASP A 40 5.27 -14.51 -18.45
CA ASP A 40 5.06 -13.88 -19.77
C ASP A 40 5.18 -12.35 -19.76
N GLY A 41 5.38 -11.75 -18.58
CA GLY A 41 5.50 -10.30 -18.43
C GLY A 41 4.17 -9.58 -18.21
N GLU A 42 3.05 -10.31 -18.06
CA GLU A 42 1.79 -9.72 -17.62
C GLU A 42 1.80 -9.50 -16.08
N PHE A 43 1.12 -8.42 -15.64
CA PHE A 43 0.97 -8.08 -14.22
C PHE A 43 -0.51 -7.92 -13.89
N GLU A 44 -0.95 -8.58 -12.82
CA GLU A 44 -2.28 -8.43 -12.22
C GLU A 44 -2.11 -7.66 -10.88
N VAL A 45 -3.01 -6.70 -10.60
CA VAL A 45 -2.97 -5.82 -9.41
C VAL A 45 -4.17 -6.01 -8.51
#